data_AF-A0A4W2IFX8-F1
#
_entry.id   AF-A0A4W2IFX8-F1
#
_cell.length_a   1.000
_cell.length_b   1.000
_cell.length_c   1.000
_cell.angle_alpha   90.00
_cell.angle_beta   90.00
_cell.angle_gamma   90.00
#
_symmetry.space_group_name_H-M   'P 1'
#
loop_
_entity.id
_entity.type
_entity.pdbx_description
1 polymer ?
#
loop_
_entity_poly.entity_id
_entity_poly.type
_entity_poly.pdbx_seq_one_letter_code
_entity_poly.pdbx_strand_id
1 'polypeptide(L)'
;MPSYPLSVAVVCMSNMNRSMEAHRILRRKGFQVRSFGAGSRVTLPGAARNLPVVYDFSTTYEEMRKDLVRKDRQRYNSNGILHTLGRNERIKPRPERFQECRDRFDVIFTCEESVYDRVVEELWVREQETFQPVHVINVDMADNLEEATLGSFIICELCERLQQADNLEESLVQVLLAAERKTGKSFLHTVCFY
;
A
#
# COMPACT_ATOMS: atom_id res chain seq x y z
N MET A 1 3.89 23.88 -11.02
CA MET A 1 2.99 22.70 -10.94
C MET A 1 3.61 21.63 -11.81
N PRO A 2 3.75 20.38 -11.33
CA PRO A 2 4.18 19.29 -12.21
C PRO A 2 3.27 19.25 -13.43
N SER A 3 3.84 18.98 -14.59
CA SER A 3 3.06 18.97 -15.85
C SER A 3 2.00 17.86 -15.88
N TYR A 4 2.09 16.87 -14.98
CA TYR A 4 1.17 15.74 -14.84
C TYR A 4 0.95 15.33 -13.36
N PRO A 5 -0.22 14.75 -13.01
CA PRO A 5 -0.49 14.26 -11.66
C PRO A 5 0.41 13.08 -11.29
N LEU A 6 0.92 13.07 -10.05
CA LEU A 6 1.80 12.03 -9.50
C LEU A 6 1.07 10.68 -9.49
N SER A 7 1.65 9.68 -10.17
CA SER A 7 1.18 8.31 -10.19
C SER A 7 1.79 7.54 -9.01
N VAL A 8 0.94 7.03 -8.12
CA VAL A 8 1.36 6.45 -6.83
C VAL A 8 0.89 5.00 -6.70
N ALA A 9 1.77 4.13 -6.21
CA ALA A 9 1.38 2.83 -5.69
C ALA A 9 1.59 2.74 -4.18
N VAL A 10 0.71 2.03 -3.48
CA VAL A 10 0.92 1.67 -2.07
C VAL A 10 0.87 0.14 -1.90
N VAL A 11 1.87 -0.44 -1.26
CA VAL A 11 2.05 -1.89 -1.16
C VAL A 11 2.14 -2.32 0.31
N CYS A 12 1.35 -3.31 0.69
CA CYS A 12 1.49 -4.01 1.98
C CYS A 12 1.55 -5.53 1.74
N MET A 13 1.44 -6.35 2.79
CA MET A 13 1.51 -7.81 2.61
C MET A 13 0.31 -8.39 1.85
N SER A 14 -0.92 -8.18 2.35
CA SER A 14 -2.14 -8.85 1.85
C SER A 14 -3.06 -7.96 0.99
N ASN A 15 -2.69 -6.70 0.74
CA ASN A 15 -3.58 -5.69 0.11
C ASN A 15 -4.97 -5.60 0.76
N MET A 16 -5.00 -5.57 2.09
CA MET A 16 -6.23 -5.65 2.88
C MET A 16 -6.45 -4.42 3.78
N ASN A 17 -5.49 -4.14 4.65
CA ASN A 17 -5.58 -3.07 5.66
C ASN A 17 -4.79 -1.83 5.22
N ARG A 18 -3.50 -1.77 5.56
CA ARG A 18 -2.58 -0.63 5.37
C ARG A 18 -2.62 -0.01 3.96
N SER A 19 -2.29 -0.77 2.91
CA SER A 19 -2.26 -0.22 1.54
C SER A 19 -3.62 0.21 1.01
N MET A 20 -4.69 -0.46 1.42
CA MET A 20 -6.04 -0.10 1.02
C MET A 20 -6.54 1.15 1.76
N GLU A 21 -6.09 1.38 3.00
CA GLU A 21 -6.40 2.61 3.76
C GLU A 21 -5.72 3.83 3.15
N ALA A 22 -4.45 3.69 2.77
CA ALA A 22 -3.74 4.71 2.03
C ALA A 22 -4.40 4.98 0.67
N HIS A 23 -4.76 3.93 -0.09
CA HIS A 23 -5.51 4.07 -1.34
C HIS A 23 -6.77 4.91 -1.15
N ARG A 24 -7.59 4.60 -0.12
CA ARG A 24 -8.84 5.31 0.16
C ARG A 24 -8.61 6.80 0.39
N ILE A 25 -7.60 7.15 1.17
CA ILE A 25 -7.28 8.55 1.51
C ILE A 25 -6.72 9.28 0.30
N LEU A 26 -5.74 8.71 -0.39
CA LEU A 26 -5.12 9.29 -1.58
C LEU A 26 -6.12 9.51 -2.71
N ARG A 27 -7.00 8.53 -2.97
CA ARG A 27 -8.05 8.64 -4.00
C ARG A 27 -9.04 9.76 -3.69
N ARG A 28 -9.41 9.95 -2.40
CA ARG A 28 -10.28 11.08 -1.99
C ARG A 28 -9.61 12.44 -2.14
N LYS A 29 -8.29 12.48 -2.10
CA LYS A 29 -7.46 13.68 -2.31
C LYS A 29 -7.17 13.96 -3.78
N GLY A 30 -7.61 13.09 -4.70
CA GLY A 30 -7.47 13.29 -6.14
C GLY A 30 -6.16 12.74 -6.75
N PHE A 31 -5.36 12.00 -5.98
CA PHE A 31 -4.16 11.36 -6.51
C PHE A 31 -4.52 10.19 -7.43
N GLN A 32 -3.70 9.98 -8.47
CA GLN A 32 -3.72 8.76 -9.27
C GLN A 32 -3.06 7.64 -8.47
N VAL A 33 -3.87 6.83 -7.79
CA VAL A 33 -3.37 5.80 -6.86
C VAL A 33 -3.81 4.39 -7.25
N ARG A 34 -2.87 3.44 -7.18
CA ARG A 34 -3.15 2.00 -7.11
C ARG A 34 -2.60 1.42 -5.81
N SER A 35 -3.06 0.22 -5.44
CA SER A 35 -2.56 -0.46 -4.24
C SER A 35 -2.44 -1.95 -4.43
N PHE A 36 -1.45 -2.56 -3.75
CA PHE A 36 -1.07 -3.94 -3.98
C PHE A 36 -0.69 -4.68 -2.70
N GLY A 37 -0.49 -5.99 -2.87
CA GLY A 37 0.03 -6.94 -1.89
C GLY A 37 1.33 -7.54 -2.41
N ALA A 38 2.35 -7.68 -1.57
CA ALA A 38 3.60 -8.36 -1.90
C ALA A 38 3.65 -9.81 -1.37
N GLY A 39 2.63 -10.24 -0.63
CA GLY A 39 2.47 -11.61 -0.15
C GLY A 39 2.24 -12.62 -1.26
N SER A 40 2.48 -13.90 -0.97
CA SER A 40 2.08 -15.01 -1.86
C SER A 40 0.58 -15.25 -1.84
N ARG A 41 -0.08 -14.97 -0.70
CA ARG A 41 -1.52 -15.13 -0.49
C ARG A 41 -2.06 -14.02 0.41
N VAL A 42 -3.37 -13.78 0.33
CA VAL A 42 -4.08 -12.85 1.20
C VAL A 42 -4.33 -13.53 2.54
N THR A 43 -3.67 -13.05 3.59
CA THR A 43 -3.78 -13.62 4.94
C THR A 43 -4.57 -12.69 5.85
N LEU A 44 -5.55 -13.24 6.56
CA LEU A 44 -6.38 -12.55 7.55
C LEU A 44 -6.31 -13.25 8.93
N PRO A 45 -6.48 -12.50 10.02
CA PRO A 45 -6.62 -13.09 11.36
C PRO A 45 -7.77 -14.09 11.41
N GLY A 46 -7.48 -15.34 11.75
CA GLY A 46 -8.48 -16.41 11.88
C GLY A 46 -8.79 -16.74 13.34
N ALA A 47 -9.13 -18.01 13.62
CA ALA A 47 -9.68 -18.46 14.90
C ALA A 47 -8.71 -18.31 16.09
N ALA A 48 -7.44 -18.46 15.82
CA ALA A 48 -6.32 -18.30 16.74
C ALA A 48 -5.12 -17.76 15.95
N ARG A 49 -4.06 -17.31 16.65
CA ARG A 49 -2.86 -16.73 16.00
C ARG A 49 -2.21 -17.69 15.00
N ASN A 50 -2.22 -18.98 15.29
CA ASN A 50 -1.65 -20.04 14.46
C ASN A 50 -2.61 -20.59 13.38
N LEU A 51 -3.84 -20.07 13.30
CA LEU A 51 -4.87 -20.53 12.36
C LEU A 51 -5.42 -19.33 11.57
N PRO A 52 -4.62 -18.75 10.65
CA PRO A 52 -5.07 -17.65 9.81
C PRO A 52 -6.09 -18.14 8.77
N VAL A 53 -6.91 -17.21 8.27
CA VAL A 53 -7.72 -17.44 7.07
C VAL A 53 -6.93 -16.96 5.87
N VAL A 54 -6.82 -17.82 4.85
CA VAL A 54 -5.96 -17.58 3.69
C VAL A 54 -6.78 -17.68 2.41
N TYR A 55 -6.60 -16.70 1.53
CA TYR A 55 -7.24 -16.66 0.21
C TYR A 55 -6.20 -16.44 -0.89
N ASP A 56 -6.57 -16.83 -2.10
CA ASP A 56 -5.83 -16.48 -3.31
C ASP A 56 -6.12 -15.02 -3.71
N PHE A 57 -5.19 -14.34 -4.38
CA PHE A 57 -5.39 -12.97 -4.87
C PHE A 57 -6.49 -12.86 -5.94
N SER A 58 -6.84 -13.97 -6.60
CA SER A 58 -7.99 -14.03 -7.52
C SER A 58 -9.34 -13.89 -6.81
N THR A 59 -9.43 -14.17 -5.51
CA THR A 59 -10.68 -14.09 -4.73
C THR A 59 -11.10 -12.64 -4.51
N THR A 60 -12.36 -12.31 -4.77
CA THR A 60 -12.90 -10.95 -4.56
C THR A 60 -13.10 -10.63 -3.08
N TYR A 61 -13.09 -9.34 -2.71
CA TYR A 61 -13.40 -8.94 -1.33
C TYR A 61 -14.84 -9.31 -0.93
N GLU A 62 -15.77 -9.34 -1.90
CA GLU A 62 -17.15 -9.78 -1.67
C GLU A 62 -17.22 -11.27 -1.31
N GLU A 63 -16.49 -12.13 -2.02
CA GLU A 63 -16.40 -13.57 -1.73
C GLU A 63 -15.78 -13.82 -0.35
N MET A 64 -14.68 -13.15 -0.03
CA MET A 64 -14.06 -13.21 1.30
C MET A 64 -15.07 -12.79 2.39
N ARG A 65 -15.82 -11.71 2.16
CA ARG A 65 -16.83 -11.22 3.10
C ARG A 65 -17.94 -12.24 3.32
N LYS A 66 -18.47 -12.84 2.23
CA LYS A 66 -19.49 -13.88 2.30
C LYS A 66 -19.00 -15.12 3.04
N ASP A 67 -17.76 -15.56 2.79
CA ASP A 67 -17.16 -16.70 3.47
C ASP A 67 -17.00 -16.46 4.98
N LEU A 68 -16.42 -15.32 5.38
CA LEU A 68 -16.24 -14.98 6.79
C LEU A 68 -17.58 -14.83 7.54
N VAL A 69 -18.61 -14.27 6.90
CA VAL A 69 -19.95 -14.19 7.47
C VAL A 69 -20.53 -15.59 7.74
N ARG A 70 -20.32 -16.55 6.84
CA ARG A 70 -20.76 -17.95 7.03
C ARG A 70 -19.97 -18.66 8.12
N LYS A 71 -18.66 -18.38 8.23
CA LYS A 71 -17.77 -19.02 9.22
C LYS A 71 -18.07 -18.53 10.65
N ASP A 72 -18.07 -17.21 10.88
CA ASP A 72 -18.32 -16.62 12.19
C ASP A 72 -18.60 -15.10 12.09
N ARG A 73 -19.85 -14.74 11.78
CA ARG A 73 -20.24 -13.33 11.62
C ARG A 73 -19.91 -12.47 12.83
N GLN A 74 -20.16 -12.96 14.05
CA GLN A 74 -20.01 -12.15 15.26
C GLN A 74 -18.55 -11.79 15.47
N ARG A 75 -17.64 -12.78 15.39
CA ARG A 75 -16.20 -12.55 15.54
C ARG A 75 -15.64 -11.57 14.51
N TYR A 76 -15.91 -11.81 13.22
CA TYR A 76 -15.34 -10.99 12.15
C TYR A 76 -15.96 -9.59 12.07
N ASN A 77 -17.12 -9.39 12.69
CA ASN A 77 -17.67 -8.07 12.93
C ASN A 77 -16.95 -7.38 14.10
N SER A 78 -16.79 -8.07 15.24
CA SER A 78 -16.17 -7.51 16.45
C SER A 78 -14.70 -7.13 16.26
N ASN A 79 -13.95 -7.83 15.42
CA ASN A 79 -12.56 -7.49 15.10
C ASN A 79 -12.39 -6.54 13.90
N GLY A 80 -13.49 -6.05 13.33
CA GLY A 80 -13.49 -5.07 12.25
C GLY A 80 -13.19 -5.60 10.85
N ILE A 81 -12.89 -6.89 10.66
CA ILE A 81 -12.51 -7.43 9.34
C ILE A 81 -13.64 -7.31 8.32
N LEU A 82 -14.90 -7.58 8.73
CA LEU A 82 -16.04 -7.42 7.81
C LEU A 82 -16.23 -5.96 7.35
N HIS A 83 -15.95 -5.01 8.25
CA HIS A 83 -15.96 -3.58 7.91
C HIS A 83 -14.84 -3.25 6.91
N THR A 84 -13.62 -3.73 7.15
CA THR A 84 -12.49 -3.56 6.23
C THR A 84 -12.76 -4.14 4.85
N LEU A 85 -13.37 -5.33 4.76
CA LEU A 85 -13.77 -5.93 3.49
C LEU A 85 -14.83 -5.11 2.76
N GLY A 86 -15.87 -4.65 3.47
CA GLY A 86 -16.91 -3.81 2.87
C GLY A 86 -16.37 -2.46 2.38
N ARG A 87 -15.35 -1.91 3.04
CA ARG A 87 -14.62 -0.73 2.57
C ARG A 87 -13.81 -1.04 1.30
N ASN A 88 -13.09 -2.16 1.27
CA ASN A 88 -12.25 -2.57 0.14
C ASN A 88 -13.08 -2.83 -1.13
N GLU A 89 -14.23 -3.50 -0.98
CA GLU A 89 -15.21 -3.78 -2.04
C GLU A 89 -15.64 -2.51 -2.79
N ARG A 90 -15.78 -1.37 -2.09
CA ARG A 90 -16.13 -0.07 -2.68
C ARG A 90 -14.98 0.60 -3.42
N ILE A 91 -13.74 0.19 -3.16
CA ILE A 91 -12.54 0.77 -3.76
C ILE A 91 -12.20 0.04 -5.06
N LYS A 92 -12.10 -1.30 -4.99
CA LYS A 92 -11.78 -2.19 -6.11
C LYS A 92 -12.29 -3.63 -5.82
N PRO A 93 -12.52 -4.49 -6.83
CA PRO A 93 -13.21 -5.76 -6.64
C PRO A 93 -12.40 -6.82 -5.86
N ARG A 94 -11.08 -6.85 -6.03
CA ARG A 94 -10.19 -7.88 -5.46
C ARG A 94 -8.83 -7.29 -5.07
N PRO A 95 -8.10 -7.91 -4.13
CA PRO A 95 -6.71 -7.57 -3.88
C PRO A 95 -5.85 -7.92 -5.10
N GLU A 96 -4.76 -7.19 -5.29
CA GLU A 96 -3.87 -7.37 -6.45
C GLU A 96 -2.44 -7.59 -5.97
N ARG A 97 -1.75 -8.52 -6.60
CA ARG A 97 -0.37 -8.84 -6.26
C ARG A 97 0.59 -7.94 -7.04
N PHE A 98 1.54 -7.32 -6.36
CA PHE A 98 2.45 -6.34 -6.97
C PHE A 98 3.29 -6.97 -8.09
N GLN A 99 3.77 -8.19 -7.85
CA GLN A 99 4.59 -8.96 -8.79
C GLN A 99 3.87 -9.25 -10.12
N GLU A 100 2.54 -9.18 -10.16
CA GLU A 100 1.74 -9.44 -11.37
C GLU A 100 1.38 -8.14 -12.11
N CYS A 101 1.63 -6.97 -11.50
CA CYS A 101 1.34 -5.67 -12.08
C CYS A 101 2.49 -5.17 -12.97
N ARG A 102 2.15 -4.66 -14.16
CA ARG A 102 3.10 -4.06 -15.13
C ARG A 102 2.93 -2.55 -15.30
N ASP A 103 2.06 -1.92 -14.52
CA ASP A 103 1.91 -0.47 -14.52
C ASP A 103 3.16 0.22 -13.99
N ARG A 104 3.34 1.47 -14.40
CA ARG A 104 4.43 2.35 -13.98
C ARG A 104 3.92 3.44 -13.03
N PHE A 105 4.74 3.75 -12.03
CA PHE A 105 4.47 4.72 -10.98
C PHE A 105 5.67 5.64 -10.82
N ASP A 106 5.42 6.88 -10.39
CA ASP A 106 6.50 7.80 -10.04
C ASP A 106 7.04 7.47 -8.63
N VAL A 107 6.13 7.07 -7.73
CA VAL A 107 6.45 6.74 -6.34
C VAL A 107 5.68 5.49 -5.88
N ILE A 108 6.39 4.57 -5.24
CA ILE A 108 5.85 3.37 -4.60
C ILE A 108 6.09 3.46 -3.10
N PHE A 109 5.03 3.51 -2.31
CA PHE A 109 5.10 3.43 -0.86
C PHE A 109 4.94 1.99 -0.38
N THR A 110 5.81 1.53 0.50
CA THR A 110 5.68 0.25 1.20
C THR A 110 5.34 0.47 2.68
N CYS A 111 4.56 -0.43 3.26
CA CYS A 111 4.04 -0.25 4.62
C CYS A 111 4.86 -0.94 5.73
N GLU A 112 5.90 -1.68 5.37
CA GLU A 112 6.85 -2.35 6.27
C GLU A 112 8.11 -2.78 5.49
N GLU A 113 9.24 -2.92 6.20
CA GLU A 113 10.54 -3.23 5.59
C GLU A 113 10.53 -4.55 4.78
N SER A 114 9.91 -5.61 5.31
CA SER A 114 9.82 -6.87 4.55
C SER A 114 9.01 -6.77 3.25
N VAL A 115 8.13 -5.77 3.11
CA VAL A 115 7.41 -5.48 1.86
C VAL A 115 8.29 -4.62 0.95
N TYR A 116 9.04 -3.68 1.52
CA TYR A 116 10.05 -2.89 0.81
C TYR A 116 11.04 -3.80 0.08
N ASP A 117 11.66 -4.75 0.79
CA ASP A 117 12.64 -5.66 0.21
C ASP A 117 12.07 -6.45 -0.97
N ARG A 118 10.84 -6.96 -0.84
CA ARG A 118 10.15 -7.71 -1.90
C ARG A 118 9.81 -6.85 -3.12
N VAL A 119 9.44 -5.59 -2.91
CA VAL A 119 9.15 -4.65 -4.01
C VAL A 119 10.44 -4.32 -4.75
N VAL A 120 11.53 -4.05 -4.04
CA VAL A 120 12.84 -3.75 -4.62
C VAL A 120 13.39 -4.96 -5.38
N GLU A 121 13.32 -6.17 -4.79
CA GLU A 121 13.73 -7.41 -5.45
C GLU A 121 12.93 -7.66 -6.73
N GLU A 122 11.61 -7.49 -6.69
CA GLU A 122 10.74 -7.65 -7.86
C GLU A 122 11.10 -6.66 -8.97
N LEU A 123 11.37 -5.40 -8.65
CA LEU A 123 11.78 -4.39 -9.64
C LEU A 123 13.19 -4.65 -10.18
N TRP A 124 14.08 -5.22 -9.37
CA TRP A 124 15.45 -5.56 -9.78
C TRP A 124 15.52 -6.76 -10.74
N VAL A 125 14.67 -7.76 -10.53
CA VAL A 125 14.64 -8.99 -11.36
C VAL A 125 13.93 -8.76 -12.70
N ARG A 126 13.10 -7.72 -12.82
CA ARG A 126 12.48 -7.33 -14.09
C ARG A 126 13.54 -6.79 -15.06
N GLU A 127 13.37 -7.14 -16.34
CA GLU A 127 14.14 -6.50 -17.41
C GLU A 127 13.77 -5.02 -17.47
N GLN A 128 14.80 -4.16 -17.53
CA GLN A 128 14.62 -2.71 -17.60
C GLN A 128 14.42 -2.31 -19.05
N GLU A 129 13.17 -2.05 -19.43
CA GLU A 129 12.81 -1.76 -20.83
C GLU A 129 12.95 -0.28 -21.17
N THR A 130 12.72 0.60 -20.19
CA THR A 130 12.59 2.05 -20.43
C THR A 130 13.56 2.91 -19.67
N PHE A 131 14.21 2.36 -18.65
CA PHE A 131 15.11 3.05 -17.74
C PHE A 131 14.44 4.27 -17.09
N GLN A 132 13.10 4.29 -17.01
CA GLN A 132 12.36 5.32 -16.30
C GLN A 132 12.50 5.08 -14.79
N PRO A 133 12.95 6.08 -14.02
CA PRO A 133 13.13 5.92 -12.58
C PRO A 133 11.78 5.79 -11.86
N VAL A 134 11.78 5.02 -10.78
CA VAL A 134 10.69 4.96 -9.79
C VAL A 134 11.28 5.03 -8.38
N HIS A 135 10.73 5.90 -7.54
CA HIS A 135 11.15 6.01 -6.15
C HIS A 135 10.38 5.02 -5.28
N VAL A 136 11.09 4.18 -4.52
CA VAL A 136 10.48 3.27 -3.55
C VAL A 136 10.76 3.83 -2.15
N ILE A 137 9.71 4.07 -1.37
CA ILE A 137 9.79 4.68 -0.04
C ILE A 137 9.07 3.79 0.98
N ASN A 138 9.77 3.38 2.03
CA ASN A 138 9.15 2.64 3.13
C ASN A 138 8.62 3.58 4.21
N VAL A 139 7.34 3.42 4.56
CA VAL A 139 6.69 4.07 5.70
C VAL A 139 6.23 2.99 6.66
N ASP A 140 7.05 2.72 7.68
CA ASP A 140 6.76 1.64 8.63
C ASP A 140 5.52 1.96 9.48
N MET A 141 4.56 1.04 9.47
CA MET A 141 3.32 1.13 10.22
C MET A 141 2.81 -0.25 10.63
N ALA A 142 2.39 -0.39 11.89
CA ALA A 142 1.88 -1.65 12.38
C ALA A 142 0.58 -2.06 11.68
N ASP A 143 0.33 -3.37 11.56
CA ASP A 143 -0.84 -3.88 10.84
C ASP A 143 -2.10 -3.91 11.72
N ASN A 144 -2.56 -2.73 12.13
CA ASN A 144 -3.84 -2.51 12.80
C ASN A 144 -4.55 -1.29 12.17
N LEU A 145 -5.82 -1.05 12.53
CA LEU A 145 -6.64 -0.01 11.89
C LEU A 145 -6.16 1.42 12.20
N GLU A 146 -5.71 1.65 13.42
CA GLU A 146 -5.28 2.97 13.89
C GLU A 146 -3.96 3.38 13.22
N GLU A 147 -2.95 2.50 13.30
CA GLU A 147 -1.65 2.73 12.68
C GLU A 147 -1.73 2.78 11.15
N ALA A 148 -2.61 1.99 10.53
CA ALA A 148 -2.87 2.09 9.09
C ALA A 148 -3.41 3.48 8.71
N THR A 149 -4.28 4.05 9.54
CA THR A 149 -4.85 5.39 9.31
C THR A 149 -3.78 6.47 9.48
N LEU A 150 -3.01 6.42 10.57
CA LEU A 150 -1.91 7.36 10.83
C LEU A 150 -0.84 7.30 9.74
N GLY A 151 -0.39 6.11 9.37
CA GLY A 151 0.57 5.89 8.28
C GLY A 151 0.04 6.40 6.93
N SER A 152 -1.25 6.24 6.67
CA SER A 152 -1.89 6.77 5.46
C SER A 152 -1.88 8.29 5.39
N PHE A 153 -2.01 8.99 6.53
CA PHE A 153 -1.87 10.44 6.56
C PHE A 153 -0.43 10.90 6.31
N ILE A 154 0.56 10.17 6.81
CA ILE A 154 1.97 10.44 6.50
C ILE A 154 2.22 10.27 4.99
N ILE A 155 1.78 9.16 4.40
CA ILE A 155 1.88 8.93 2.95
C ILE A 155 1.20 10.06 2.16
N CYS A 156 0.00 10.49 2.59
CA CYS A 156 -0.72 11.57 1.94
C CYS A 156 0.04 12.90 2.01
N GLU A 157 0.61 13.26 3.15
CA GLU A 157 1.42 14.48 3.31
C GLU A 157 2.69 14.43 2.44
N LEU A 158 3.35 13.28 2.36
CA LEU A 158 4.47 13.08 1.45
C LEU A 158 4.05 13.28 -0.01
N CYS A 159 2.94 12.69 -0.44
CA CYS A 159 2.42 12.87 -1.80
C CYS A 159 2.08 14.34 -2.10
N GLU A 160 1.43 15.04 -1.18
CA GLU A 160 1.10 16.46 -1.33
C GLU A 160 2.35 17.33 -1.50
N ARG A 161 3.40 17.07 -0.71
CA ARG A 161 4.68 17.81 -0.82
C ARG A 161 5.43 17.49 -2.10
N LEU A 162 5.49 16.21 -2.50
CA LEU A 162 6.15 15.78 -3.73
C LEU A 162 5.43 16.31 -4.98
N GLN A 163 4.10 16.36 -4.96
CA GLN A 163 3.28 16.96 -6.04
C GLN A 163 3.47 18.47 -6.15
N GLN A 164 3.90 19.15 -5.10
CA GLN A 164 4.17 20.60 -5.12
C GLN A 164 5.61 20.93 -5.53
N ALA A 165 6.52 19.95 -5.48
CA ALA A 165 7.90 20.13 -5.90
C ALA A 165 8.00 20.34 -7.41
N ASP A 166 8.86 21.29 -7.82
CA ASP A 166 9.14 21.52 -9.23
C ASP A 166 10.04 20.41 -9.82
N ASN A 167 10.97 19.90 -9.00
CA ASN A 167 11.82 18.75 -9.33
C ASN A 167 11.69 17.69 -8.22
N LEU A 168 11.11 16.53 -8.58
CA LEU A 168 10.90 15.41 -7.66
C LEU A 168 12.22 14.88 -7.09
N GLU A 169 13.22 14.66 -7.94
CA GLU A 169 14.50 14.04 -7.55
C GLU A 169 15.27 14.91 -6.57
N GLU A 170 15.33 16.23 -6.82
CA GLU A 170 16.02 17.18 -5.94
C GLU A 170 15.29 17.41 -4.62
N SER A 171 13.94 17.38 -4.65
CA SER A 171 13.13 17.72 -3.49
C SER A 171 12.87 16.54 -2.56
N LEU A 172 12.95 15.31 -3.06
CA LEU A 172 12.54 14.11 -2.32
C LEU A 172 13.31 13.96 -1.01
N VAL A 173 14.64 14.11 -1.02
CA VAL A 173 15.47 14.01 0.20
C VAL A 173 15.05 15.06 1.23
N GLN A 174 14.79 16.30 0.80
CA GLN A 174 14.36 17.37 1.71
C GLN A 174 12.96 17.12 2.28
N VAL A 175 12.05 16.59 1.46
CA VAL A 175 10.69 16.22 1.87
C VAL A 175 10.74 15.11 2.91
N LEU A 176 11.53 14.06 2.68
CA LEU A 176 11.72 12.97 3.63
C LEU A 176 12.31 13.49 4.95
N LEU A 177 13.42 14.23 4.92
CA LEU A 177 14.04 14.81 6.13
C LEU A 177 13.09 15.75 6.90
N ALA A 178 12.22 16.49 6.21
CA ALA A 178 11.21 17.31 6.86
C ALA A 178 10.12 16.46 7.51
N ALA A 179 9.72 15.35 6.88
CA ALA A 179 8.79 14.39 7.45
C ALA A 179 9.40 13.67 8.66
N GLU A 180 10.66 13.23 8.60
CA GLU A 180 11.34 12.55 9.71
C GLU A 180 11.39 13.44 10.95
N ARG A 181 11.74 14.72 10.78
CA ARG A 181 11.73 15.71 11.88
C ARG A 181 10.35 15.94 12.48
N LYS A 182 9.29 15.83 11.66
CA LYS A 182 7.90 16.07 12.09
C LYS A 182 7.30 14.85 12.78
N THR A 183 7.55 13.64 12.26
CA THR A 183 6.90 12.41 12.71
C THR A 183 7.75 11.61 13.69
N GLY A 184 9.06 11.85 13.73
CA GLY A 184 10.03 11.02 14.47
C GLY A 184 10.25 9.63 13.86
N LYS A 185 9.67 9.35 12.68
CA LYS A 185 9.89 8.09 11.94
C LYS A 185 11.04 8.25 10.97
N SER A 186 11.74 7.15 10.67
CA SER A 186 12.70 7.10 9.56
C SER A 186 12.05 6.48 8.33
N PHE A 187 12.49 6.89 7.14
CA PHE A 187 12.00 6.37 5.87
C PHE A 187 13.14 5.74 5.08
N LEU A 188 12.97 4.47 4.68
CA LEU A 188 13.87 3.86 3.70
C LEU A 188 13.54 4.42 2.33
N HIS A 189 14.55 4.65 1.51
CA HIS A 189 14.40 5.17 0.15
C HIS A 189 15.41 4.53 -0.78
N THR A 190 14.96 4.13 -1.96
CA THR A 190 15.82 3.75 -3.09
C THR A 190 15.18 4.17 -4.41
N VAL A 191 15.96 4.11 -5.49
CA VAL A 191 15.51 4.30 -6.86
C VAL A 191 15.66 2.99 -7.61
N CYS A 192 14.57 2.55 -8.25
CA CYS A 192 14.57 1.44 -9.20
C CYS A 192 14.25 1.97 -10.60
N PHE A 193 14.32 1.11 -11.61
CA PHE A 193 14.08 1.49 -13.01
C PHE A 193 13.15 0.48 -13.69
N TYR A 194 12.22 0.98 -14.52
CA TYR A 194 11.32 0.17 -15.34
C TYR A 194 11.91 -0.21 -16.69
#